data_AF-A0A3N4INW1-F1
#
_entry.id   AF-A0A3N4INW1-F1
#
_cell.length_a   1.000
_cell.length_b   1.000
_cell.length_c   1.000
_cell.angle_alpha   90.00
_cell.angle_beta   90.00
_cell.angle_gamma   90.00
#
_symmetry.space_group_name_H-M   'P 1'
#
loop_
_entity.id
_entity.type
_entity.pdbx_description
1 polymer ?
#
loop_
_entity_poly.entity_id
_entity_poly.type
_entity_poly.pdbx_seq_one_letter_code
_entity_poly.pdbx_strand_id
1 'polypeptide(L)'
;MLELHVWGPAFGLPSFDAECLATIAFLSFAMSRDEFVVVNSSNPLLSPEQKLPLLRDGTTLISSFQNIVHYVKSLPSVHDINAELSPLQRAQSIAFSSLVTARATDLFDSAFYLNSENYTGAIRPLISSLLPFPVRYMLPQQLLAAAKDRQGVAPAHFDEDTSISITANPAEAVDVTTTAHLTTAPAGPGELSATKRATFRLEALAKDLYAPLLEQLQDKPFLISSEQDRPSEADCLAFGYLAICLFSDLPNNIVSESLRNKYPRLAAWVHKLRPALLGPLLEPDQIAKLEGPEPTRFSENGLQFAASRGERGDLVWLGRLVLSSLPFAGYFSKNQKVVEEEKDAAETPEEKERRIAMKKAQARRKWVNGLVLAAGLVGWIGYVIYGTDVQVVFVDGDEEDDENVRHSGHRDDDEEEEEEEDEEDEGEYHPDLSDEDNEGIEDQLVGVQYDGDDDDDDF
;
A
#
# COMPACT_ATOMS: atom_id res chain seq x y z
N MET A 1 11.35 -13.60 -17.31
CA MET A 1 10.87 -12.25 -17.62
C MET A 1 10.77 -11.51 -16.30
N LEU A 2 11.29 -10.28 -16.23
CA LEU A 2 11.29 -9.52 -14.98
C LEU A 2 9.93 -8.85 -14.76
N GLU A 3 9.40 -8.94 -13.54
CA GLU A 3 8.16 -8.29 -13.15
C GLU A 3 8.47 -7.09 -12.24
N LEU A 4 8.16 -5.87 -12.69
CA LEU A 4 8.28 -4.67 -11.87
C LEU A 4 6.93 -4.28 -11.29
N HIS A 5 6.75 -4.54 -10.00
CA HIS A 5 5.57 -4.15 -9.25
C HIS A 5 5.64 -2.67 -8.87
N VAL A 6 4.63 -1.91 -9.28
CA VAL A 6 4.51 -0.46 -9.05
C VAL A 6 3.16 -0.06 -8.47
N TRP A 7 3.07 1.19 -8.02
CA TRP A 7 1.79 1.84 -7.76
C TRP A 7 1.02 2.05 -9.07
N GLY A 8 -0.31 2.02 -9.00
CA GLY A 8 -1.14 2.23 -10.16
C GLY A 8 -0.97 3.61 -10.83
N PRO A 9 -1.46 3.74 -12.06
CA PRO A 9 -1.27 4.93 -12.88
C PRO A 9 -2.02 6.14 -12.32
N ALA A 10 -1.42 7.33 -12.48
CA ALA A 10 -2.01 8.59 -12.06
C ALA A 10 -1.46 9.73 -12.92
N PHE A 11 -2.25 10.80 -13.11
CA PHE A 11 -1.79 12.02 -13.80
C PHE A 11 -1.23 11.79 -15.23
N GLY A 12 -1.71 10.75 -15.92
CA GLY A 12 -1.21 10.31 -17.22
C GLY A 12 0.19 9.67 -17.19
N LEU A 13 0.67 9.31 -16.00
CA LEU A 13 1.93 8.60 -15.77
C LEU A 13 1.65 7.12 -15.43
N PRO A 14 2.59 6.20 -15.73
CA PRO A 14 2.45 4.77 -15.40
C PRO A 14 2.25 4.45 -13.91
N SER A 15 2.69 5.34 -13.02
CA SER A 15 2.64 5.18 -11.57
C SER A 15 2.48 6.54 -10.89
N PHE A 16 1.76 6.57 -9.77
CA PHE A 16 1.68 7.73 -8.86
C PHE A 16 3.00 8.01 -8.13
N ASP A 17 3.79 6.98 -7.82
CA ASP A 17 5.00 7.12 -7.03
C ASP A 17 6.24 7.46 -7.88
N ALA A 18 7.10 8.32 -7.34
CA ALA A 18 8.28 8.85 -8.03
C ALA A 18 9.39 7.81 -8.21
N GLU A 19 9.66 6.97 -7.20
CA GLU A 19 10.69 5.93 -7.31
C GLU A 19 10.27 4.83 -8.28
N CYS A 20 8.97 4.50 -8.33
CA CYS A 20 8.41 3.63 -9.35
C CYS A 20 8.64 4.18 -10.77
N LEU A 21 8.36 5.46 -11.00
CA LEU A 21 8.61 6.11 -12.29
C LEU A 21 10.09 6.13 -12.66
N ALA A 22 10.96 6.40 -11.68
CA ALA A 22 12.41 6.35 -11.87
C ALA A 22 12.89 4.94 -12.26
N THR A 23 12.32 3.90 -11.65
CA THR A 23 12.68 2.50 -11.93
C THR A 23 12.22 2.07 -13.32
N ILE A 24 10.99 2.44 -13.71
CA ILE A 24 10.51 2.23 -15.08
C ILE A 24 11.44 2.92 -16.08
N ALA A 25 11.81 4.17 -15.79
CA ALA A 25 12.72 4.92 -16.65
C ALA A 25 14.11 4.27 -16.77
N PHE A 26 14.65 3.78 -15.66
CA PHE A 26 15.92 3.06 -15.62
C PHE A 26 15.86 1.76 -16.43
N LEU A 27 14.85 0.90 -16.22
CA LEU A 27 14.71 -0.35 -16.95
C LEU A 27 14.53 -0.13 -18.45
N SER A 28 13.76 0.89 -18.85
CA SER A 28 13.59 1.28 -20.25
C SER A 28 14.89 1.63 -20.97
N PHE A 29 15.95 2.01 -20.25
CA PHE A 29 17.27 2.29 -20.81
C PHE A 29 18.26 1.14 -20.62
N ALA A 30 18.17 0.41 -19.51
CA ALA A 30 19.09 -0.67 -19.18
C ALA A 30 18.86 -1.93 -20.04
N MET A 31 17.63 -2.15 -20.51
CA MET A 31 17.22 -3.35 -21.24
C MET A 31 16.11 -3.09 -22.25
N SER A 32 15.83 -4.09 -23.09
CA SER A 32 14.71 -4.02 -24.02
C SER A 32 13.36 -4.06 -23.28
N ARG A 33 12.34 -3.39 -23.84
CA ARG A 33 10.97 -3.37 -23.27
C ARG A 33 10.27 -4.73 -23.33
N ASP A 34 10.88 -5.72 -24.00
CA ASP A 34 10.39 -7.09 -24.09
C ASP A 34 10.87 -7.96 -22.91
N GLU A 35 11.92 -7.55 -22.20
CA GLU A 35 12.53 -8.33 -21.10
C GLU A 35 11.83 -8.14 -19.75
N PHE A 36 11.06 -7.07 -19.59
CA PHE A 36 10.33 -6.75 -18.37
C PHE A 36 8.88 -6.34 -18.61
N VAL A 37 8.04 -6.57 -17.59
CA VAL A 37 6.63 -6.14 -17.54
C VAL A 37 6.40 -5.27 -16.31
N VAL A 38 5.59 -4.23 -16.47
CA VAL A 38 5.15 -3.35 -15.38
C VAL A 38 3.85 -3.89 -14.81
N VAL A 39 3.86 -4.30 -13.54
CA VAL A 39 2.71 -4.89 -12.84
C VAL A 39 2.10 -3.86 -11.90
N ASN A 40 0.83 -3.51 -12.14
CA ASN A 40 0.10 -2.56 -11.29
C ASN A 40 -0.47 -3.28 -10.07
N SER A 41 0.39 -3.51 -9.09
CA SER A 41 0.02 -4.17 -7.84
C SER A 41 -0.64 -3.22 -6.84
N SER A 42 -0.13 -1.99 -6.73
CA SER A 42 -0.49 -1.06 -5.64
C SER A 42 -0.42 -1.70 -4.25
N ASN A 43 0.41 -2.73 -4.09
CA ASN A 43 0.51 -3.52 -2.88
C ASN A 43 1.95 -3.44 -2.31
N PRO A 44 2.20 -2.58 -1.30
CA PRO A 44 3.51 -2.48 -0.70
C PRO A 44 3.93 -3.70 0.13
N LEU A 45 3.02 -4.55 0.63
CA LEU A 45 3.40 -5.66 1.52
C LEU A 45 4.02 -6.87 0.79
N LEU A 46 3.99 -6.88 -0.54
CA LEU A 46 4.78 -7.83 -1.33
C LEU A 46 6.28 -7.65 -1.05
N SER A 47 6.68 -6.42 -0.76
CA SER A 47 8.02 -6.10 -0.36
C SER A 47 8.21 -6.36 1.14
N PRO A 48 9.28 -7.06 1.55
CA PRO A 48 9.67 -7.18 2.95
C PRO A 48 9.82 -5.82 3.65
N GLU A 49 10.20 -4.79 2.90
CA GLU A 49 10.40 -3.42 3.38
C GLU A 49 9.12 -2.58 3.35
N GLN A 50 7.99 -3.15 2.92
CA GLN A 50 6.69 -2.47 2.79
C GLN A 50 6.75 -1.24 1.87
N LYS A 51 7.55 -1.32 0.81
CA LYS A 51 7.76 -0.24 -0.16
C LYS A 51 7.72 -0.77 -1.59
N LEU A 52 7.13 0.00 -2.48
CA LEU A 52 7.30 -0.10 -3.92
C LEU A 52 8.26 1.02 -4.34
N PRO A 53 9.06 0.85 -5.42
CA PRO A 53 9.03 -0.24 -6.41
C PRO A 53 9.60 -1.57 -5.88
N LEU A 54 9.10 -2.67 -6.45
CA LEU A 54 9.55 -4.04 -6.18
C LEU A 54 9.82 -4.78 -7.50
N LEU A 55 11.05 -5.25 -7.70
CA LEU A 55 11.41 -6.12 -8.80
C LEU A 55 11.32 -7.58 -8.37
N ARG A 56 10.63 -8.39 -9.17
CA ARG A 56 10.55 -9.84 -9.02
C ARG A 56 11.24 -10.53 -10.19
N ASP A 57 12.24 -11.35 -9.86
CA ASP A 57 12.88 -12.28 -10.78
C ASP A 57 12.72 -13.71 -10.27
N GLY A 58 11.67 -14.39 -10.75
CA GLY A 58 11.28 -15.71 -10.27
C GLY A 58 10.95 -15.70 -8.76
N THR A 59 11.88 -16.22 -7.96
CA THR A 59 11.80 -16.27 -6.49
C THR A 59 12.49 -15.11 -5.78
N THR A 60 13.28 -14.31 -6.52
CA THR A 60 14.05 -13.21 -5.94
C THR A 60 13.21 -11.94 -5.94
N LEU A 61 13.13 -11.29 -4.78
CA LEU A 61 12.39 -10.05 -4.56
C LEU A 61 13.36 -8.95 -4.13
N ILE A 62 13.43 -7.85 -4.89
CA ILE A 62 14.30 -6.71 -4.61
C ILE A 62 13.47 -5.42 -4.57
N SER A 63 13.47 -4.74 -3.44
CA SER A 63 12.79 -3.46 -3.24
C SER A 63 13.77 -2.28 -3.22
N SER A 64 13.26 -1.08 -3.47
CA SER A 64 14.00 0.19 -3.59
C SER A 64 14.76 0.35 -4.91
N PHE A 65 14.69 1.55 -5.48
CA PHE A 65 15.37 1.92 -6.72
C PHE A 65 16.86 1.53 -6.72
N GLN A 66 17.60 1.84 -5.64
CA GLN A 66 19.06 1.61 -5.59
C GLN A 66 19.42 0.12 -5.61
N ASN A 67 18.68 -0.70 -4.87
CA ASN A 67 18.92 -2.15 -4.84
C ASN A 67 18.53 -2.78 -6.18
N ILE A 68 17.43 -2.33 -6.78
CA ILE A 68 17.00 -2.77 -8.11
C ILE A 68 18.07 -2.45 -9.14
N VAL A 69 18.61 -1.22 -9.16
CA VAL A 69 19.72 -0.83 -10.05
C VAL A 69 20.93 -1.73 -9.86
N HIS A 70 21.34 -1.97 -8.60
CA HIS A 70 22.49 -2.84 -8.31
C HIS A 70 22.26 -4.28 -8.77
N TYR A 71 21.06 -4.82 -8.56
CA TYR A 71 20.71 -6.16 -9.00
C TYR A 71 20.67 -6.28 -10.52
N VAL A 72 20.00 -5.35 -11.20
CA VAL A 72 19.84 -5.35 -12.66
C VAL A 72 21.21 -5.27 -13.35
N LYS A 73 22.17 -4.51 -12.81
CA LYS A 73 23.56 -4.49 -13.30
C LYS A 73 24.30 -5.83 -13.18
N SER A 74 23.89 -6.70 -12.26
CA SER A 74 24.49 -8.02 -12.09
C SER A 74 23.96 -9.05 -13.11
N LEU A 75 22.88 -8.71 -13.83
CA LEU A 75 22.30 -9.58 -14.85
C LEU A 75 23.11 -9.54 -16.16
N PRO A 76 23.26 -10.67 -16.86
CA PRO A 76 24.11 -10.77 -18.06
C PRO A 76 23.54 -10.06 -19.29
N SER A 77 22.24 -9.82 -19.35
CA SER A 77 21.55 -9.23 -20.52
C SER A 77 21.52 -7.69 -20.50
N VAL A 78 22.10 -7.06 -19.49
CA VAL A 78 21.86 -5.65 -19.17
C VAL A 78 23.02 -4.76 -19.60
N HIS A 79 22.67 -3.62 -20.20
CA HIS A 79 23.63 -2.55 -20.47
C HIS A 79 23.81 -1.69 -19.21
N ASP A 80 25.01 -1.69 -18.62
CA ASP A 80 25.33 -0.73 -17.55
C ASP A 80 25.31 0.69 -18.09
N ILE A 81 24.27 1.43 -17.72
CA ILE A 81 24.02 2.82 -18.12
C ILE A 81 25.19 3.73 -17.72
N ASN A 82 25.86 3.42 -16.60
CA ASN A 82 26.96 4.21 -16.06
C ASN A 82 28.35 3.67 -16.48
N ALA A 83 28.42 2.72 -17.41
CA ALA A 83 29.68 2.11 -17.86
C ALA A 83 30.68 3.15 -18.41
N GLU A 84 30.18 4.14 -19.13
CA GLU A 84 30.97 5.18 -19.80
C GLU A 84 31.33 6.36 -18.90
N LEU A 85 30.77 6.43 -17.69
CA LEU A 85 31.02 7.54 -16.77
C LEU A 85 32.42 7.46 -16.16
N SER A 86 33.13 8.57 -16.18
CA SER A 86 34.39 8.73 -15.43
C SER A 86 34.17 8.55 -13.92
N PRO A 87 35.21 8.20 -13.14
CA PRO A 87 35.09 8.07 -11.68
C PRO A 87 34.50 9.31 -11.00
N LEU A 88 34.81 10.50 -11.51
CA LEU A 88 34.24 11.75 -11.01
C LEU A 88 32.74 11.86 -11.32
N GLN A 89 32.32 11.56 -12.55
CA GLN A 89 30.91 11.58 -12.93
C GLN A 89 30.09 10.53 -12.16
N ARG A 90 30.67 9.36 -11.86
CA ARG A 90 30.03 8.36 -11.00
C ARG A 90 29.83 8.88 -9.59
N ALA A 91 30.84 9.52 -9.00
CA ALA A 91 30.72 10.15 -7.69
C ALA A 91 29.64 11.25 -7.69
N GLN A 92 29.58 12.06 -8.75
CA GLN A 92 28.53 13.07 -8.94
C GLN A 92 27.15 12.42 -9.05
N SER A 93 26.99 11.35 -9.83
CA SER A 93 25.73 10.61 -9.96
C SER A 93 25.22 10.15 -8.59
N ILE A 94 26.09 9.56 -7.76
CA ILE A 94 25.72 9.11 -6.40
C ILE A 94 25.30 10.31 -5.53
N ALA A 95 26.08 11.40 -5.54
CA ALA A 95 25.78 12.60 -4.77
C ALA A 95 24.43 13.22 -5.17
N PHE A 96 24.16 13.33 -6.48
CA PHE A 96 22.90 13.86 -6.99
C PHE A 96 21.72 12.93 -6.70
N SER A 97 21.90 11.60 -6.83
CA SER A 97 20.84 10.66 -6.45
C SER A 97 20.46 10.77 -4.97
N SER A 98 21.45 10.93 -4.09
CA SER A 98 21.20 11.16 -2.66
C SER A 98 20.53 12.50 -2.39
N LEU A 99 20.95 13.57 -3.09
CA LEU A 99 20.34 14.90 -2.98
C LEU A 99 18.88 14.88 -3.39
N VAL A 100 18.59 14.29 -4.57
CA VAL A 100 17.24 14.18 -5.11
C VAL A 100 16.36 13.41 -4.13
N THR A 101 16.78 12.22 -3.70
CA THR A 101 15.98 11.39 -2.77
C THR A 101 15.66 12.14 -1.48
N ALA A 102 16.66 12.81 -0.87
CA ALA A 102 16.47 13.54 0.37
C ALA A 102 15.53 14.74 0.21
N ARG A 103 15.81 15.63 -0.76
CA ARG A 103 15.03 16.87 -0.95
C ARG A 103 13.66 16.64 -1.54
N ALA A 104 13.54 15.65 -2.43
CA ALA A 104 12.26 15.27 -3.01
C ALA A 104 11.34 14.71 -1.93
N THR A 105 11.81 13.79 -1.07
CA THR A 105 10.97 13.22 0.01
C THR A 105 10.36 14.32 0.87
N ASP A 106 11.14 15.33 1.27
CA ASP A 106 10.63 16.46 2.06
C ASP A 106 9.55 17.26 1.33
N LEU A 107 9.75 17.49 0.03
CA LEU A 107 8.82 18.19 -0.84
C LEU A 107 7.51 17.40 -1.01
N PHE A 108 7.60 16.10 -1.29
CA PHE A 108 6.42 15.23 -1.48
C PHE A 108 5.63 15.07 -0.19
N ASP A 109 6.29 14.82 0.94
CA ASP A 109 5.62 14.72 2.24
C ASP A 109 4.83 16.00 2.55
N SER A 110 5.46 17.16 2.32
CA SER A 110 4.83 18.46 2.53
C SER A 110 3.70 18.74 1.54
N ALA A 111 3.89 18.45 0.25
CA ALA A 111 2.97 18.82 -0.82
C ALA A 111 1.77 17.87 -0.94
N PHE A 112 1.97 16.56 -0.75
CA PHE A 112 0.95 15.55 -1.04
C PHE A 112 0.18 15.14 0.23
N TYR A 113 0.87 15.03 1.37
CA TYR A 113 0.28 14.50 2.60
C TYR A 113 -0.01 15.59 3.64
N LEU A 114 0.93 16.50 3.89
CA LEU A 114 0.75 17.54 4.93
C LEU A 114 -0.13 18.71 4.49
N ASN A 115 -0.20 19.00 3.18
CA ASN A 115 -1.13 19.97 2.65
C ASN A 115 -2.54 19.37 2.61
N SER A 116 -3.44 19.90 3.45
CA SER A 116 -4.81 19.40 3.57
C SER A 116 -5.62 19.49 2.28
N GLU A 117 -5.46 20.57 1.51
CA GLU A 117 -6.16 20.78 0.23
C GLU A 117 -5.78 19.69 -0.76
N ASN A 118 -4.47 19.40 -0.89
CA ASN A 118 -3.97 18.37 -1.79
C ASN A 118 -4.31 16.96 -1.31
N TYR A 119 -4.15 16.69 -0.02
CA TYR A 119 -4.40 15.38 0.54
C TYR A 119 -5.87 14.98 0.42
N THR A 120 -6.79 15.86 0.83
CA THR A 120 -8.23 15.56 0.79
C THR A 120 -8.82 15.63 -0.61
N GLY A 121 -8.36 16.60 -1.43
CA GLY A 121 -8.92 16.86 -2.74
C GLY A 121 -8.44 15.92 -3.86
N ALA A 122 -7.19 15.43 -3.78
CA ALA A 122 -6.60 14.62 -4.86
C ALA A 122 -5.94 13.33 -4.38
N ILE A 123 -5.04 13.39 -3.38
CA ILE A 123 -4.16 12.26 -3.05
C ILE A 123 -4.90 11.12 -2.34
N ARG A 124 -5.70 11.41 -1.31
CA ARG A 124 -6.47 10.38 -0.58
C ARG A 124 -7.46 9.67 -1.52
N PRO A 125 -8.29 10.37 -2.32
CA PRO A 125 -9.16 9.71 -3.31
C PRO A 125 -8.39 8.85 -4.31
N LEU A 126 -7.25 9.34 -4.82
CA LEU A 126 -6.39 8.62 -5.76
C LEU A 126 -5.87 7.31 -5.15
N ILE A 127 -5.25 7.37 -3.97
CA ILE A 127 -4.73 6.16 -3.31
C ILE A 127 -5.90 5.20 -3.00
N SER A 128 -7.06 5.72 -2.61
CA SER A 128 -8.23 4.90 -2.27
C SER A 128 -8.81 4.16 -3.49
N SER A 129 -8.75 4.75 -4.68
CA SER A 129 -9.23 4.11 -5.92
C SER A 129 -8.31 3.00 -6.40
N LEU A 130 -7.01 3.08 -6.07
CA LEU A 130 -6.03 2.06 -6.40
C LEU A 130 -6.12 0.81 -5.52
N LEU A 131 -6.87 0.86 -4.42
CA LEU A 131 -6.86 -0.15 -3.36
C LEU A 131 -8.22 -0.84 -3.18
N PRO A 132 -8.24 -2.16 -2.95
CA PRO A 132 -9.46 -2.87 -2.58
C PRO A 132 -9.94 -2.49 -1.17
N PHE A 133 -11.21 -2.78 -0.91
CA PHE A 133 -11.77 -2.74 0.44
C PHE A 133 -11.13 -3.86 1.29
N PRO A 134 -10.88 -3.66 2.60
CA PRO A 134 -11.01 -2.43 3.39
C PRO A 134 -9.79 -1.49 3.36
N VAL A 135 -8.69 -1.90 2.73
CA VAL A 135 -7.37 -1.23 2.84
C VAL A 135 -7.37 0.20 2.32
N ARG A 136 -8.22 0.51 1.35
CA ARG A 136 -8.45 1.88 0.87
C ARG A 136 -8.71 2.90 1.99
N TYR A 137 -9.21 2.48 3.16
CA TYR A 137 -9.45 3.37 4.31
C TYR A 137 -8.27 3.46 5.29
N MET A 138 -7.45 2.41 5.36
CA MET A 138 -6.36 2.31 6.33
C MET A 138 -5.04 2.83 5.79
N LEU A 139 -4.67 2.44 4.56
CA LEU A 139 -3.36 2.73 4.01
C LEU A 139 -3.09 4.23 3.79
N PRO A 140 -4.04 5.06 3.30
CA PRO A 140 -3.81 6.50 3.20
C PRO A 140 -3.47 7.13 4.56
N GLN A 141 -4.11 6.67 5.65
CA GLN A 141 -3.83 7.16 7.00
C GLN A 141 -2.45 6.75 7.50
N GLN A 142 -2.02 5.51 7.19
CA GLN A 142 -0.67 5.05 7.52
C GLN A 142 0.40 5.85 6.76
N LEU A 143 0.18 6.14 5.48
CA LEU A 143 1.09 6.96 4.68
C LEU A 143 1.18 8.39 5.21
N LEU A 144 0.04 8.98 5.58
CA LEU A 144 0.00 10.30 6.22
C LEU A 144 0.73 10.30 7.57
N ALA A 145 0.52 9.28 8.41
CA ALA A 145 1.22 9.15 9.69
C ALA A 145 2.74 9.04 9.49
N ALA A 146 3.19 8.20 8.54
CA ALA A 146 4.59 8.06 8.20
C ALA A 146 5.21 9.38 7.70
N ALA A 147 4.48 10.14 6.88
CA ALA A 147 4.94 11.45 6.41
C ALA A 147 5.06 12.48 7.56
N LYS A 148 4.10 12.49 8.50
CA LYS A 148 4.17 13.32 9.72
C LYS A 148 5.38 12.95 10.57
N ASP A 149 5.61 11.66 10.79
CA ASP A 149 6.75 11.16 11.56
C ASP A 149 8.09 11.57 10.94
N ARG A 150 8.24 11.44 9.62
CA ARG A 150 9.46 11.88 8.89
C ARG A 150 9.71 13.38 9.00
N GLN A 151 8.64 14.18 8.95
CA GLN A 151 8.72 15.65 9.07
C GLN A 151 8.82 16.13 10.54
N GLY A 152 8.81 15.21 11.51
CA GLY A 152 8.83 15.55 12.93
C GLY A 152 7.57 16.30 13.39
N VAL A 153 6.47 16.18 12.65
CA VAL A 153 5.17 16.75 13.02
C VAL A 153 4.51 15.79 13.99
N ALA A 154 4.30 16.23 15.23
CA ALA A 154 3.61 15.41 16.23
C ALA A 154 2.24 14.96 15.68
N PRO A 155 1.81 13.71 15.94
CA PRO A 155 0.50 13.24 15.55
C PRO A 155 -0.56 14.00 16.36
N ALA A 156 -0.94 15.18 15.87
CA ALA A 156 -2.12 15.88 16.36
C ALA A 156 -3.31 14.95 16.12
N HIS A 157 -4.08 14.70 17.18
CA HIS A 157 -5.39 14.10 17.11
C HIS A 157 -6.19 14.78 15.97
N PHE A 158 -6.99 13.98 15.27
CA PHE A 158 -7.85 14.41 14.18
C PHE A 158 -8.67 15.67 14.55
N ASP A 159 -8.13 16.84 14.22
CA ASP A 159 -8.89 18.08 14.09
C ASP A 159 -8.78 18.49 12.61
N GLU A 160 -9.76 18.01 11.85
CA GLU A 160 -10.11 18.47 10.52
C GLU A 160 -10.58 19.93 10.64
N ASP A 161 -9.61 20.86 10.79
CA ASP A 161 -9.71 22.30 10.52
C ASP A 161 -8.47 23.12 10.93
N THR A 162 -7.43 22.52 11.51
CA THR A 162 -6.27 23.30 11.94
C THR A 162 -5.12 23.18 10.95
N SER A 163 -4.92 24.21 10.14
CA SER A 163 -3.65 24.45 9.44
C SER A 163 -2.49 24.36 10.45
N ILE A 164 -1.69 23.31 10.32
CA ILE A 164 -0.70 22.92 11.31
C ILE A 164 0.35 24.03 11.50
N SER A 165 0.42 24.54 12.73
CA SER A 165 1.47 25.40 13.23
C SER A 165 2.78 24.62 13.31
N ILE A 166 3.75 25.01 12.49
CA ILE A 166 5.14 24.57 12.65
C ILE A 166 5.73 25.42 13.79
N THR A 167 5.71 24.90 15.01
CA THR A 167 6.37 25.53 16.16
C THR A 167 7.87 25.32 16.07
N ALA A 168 8.60 26.41 15.83
CA ALA A 168 10.03 26.51 16.12
C ALA A 168 10.19 26.93 17.59
N ASN A 169 10.60 25.99 18.46
CA ASN A 169 11.56 26.15 19.58
C ASN A 169 11.32 25.10 20.70
N PRO A 170 12.38 24.49 21.26
CA PRO A 170 12.31 23.72 22.49
C PRO A 170 12.87 24.57 23.65
N ALA A 171 12.00 25.30 24.33
CA ALA A 171 12.29 25.80 25.68
C ALA A 171 10.95 26.17 26.34
N GLU A 172 10.80 25.75 27.59
CA GLU A 172 9.68 26.04 28.50
C GLU A 172 8.51 25.04 28.43
N ALA A 173 8.76 23.89 29.07
CA ALA A 173 7.73 23.20 29.81
C ALA A 173 7.45 23.98 31.11
N VAL A 174 6.26 24.56 31.25
CA VAL A 174 5.65 24.83 32.56
C VAL A 174 4.14 24.62 32.46
N ASP A 175 3.69 23.73 33.33
CA ASP A 175 2.36 23.43 33.88
C ASP A 175 1.24 24.49 33.71
N VAL A 176 0.00 24.04 33.44
CA VAL A 176 -1.22 24.34 34.23
C VAL A 176 -2.51 23.85 33.53
N THR A 177 -3.28 23.11 34.34
CA THR A 177 -4.67 22.63 34.19
C THR A 177 -5.71 23.69 33.76
N THR A 178 -6.66 23.26 32.92
CA THR A 178 -8.06 23.72 32.80
C THR A 178 -8.33 25.17 32.36
N THR A 179 -8.82 25.36 31.12
CA THR A 179 -10.20 25.81 30.81
C THR A 179 -10.33 26.01 29.30
N ALA A 180 -11.31 25.32 28.72
CA ALA A 180 -11.79 25.56 27.38
C ALA A 180 -12.43 26.95 27.31
N HIS A 181 -11.81 27.87 26.58
CA HIS A 181 -12.48 29.02 26.00
C HIS A 181 -12.02 29.16 24.56
N LEU A 182 -12.94 28.93 23.62
CA LEU A 182 -12.81 29.35 22.23
C LEU A 182 -12.46 30.85 22.21
N THR A 183 -11.21 31.16 21.87
CA THR A 183 -10.84 32.47 21.36
C THR A 183 -10.14 32.26 20.03
N THR A 184 -10.91 32.33 18.94
CA THR A 184 -10.39 32.75 17.65
C THR A 184 -9.85 34.17 17.82
N ALA A 185 -8.57 34.28 18.17
CA ALA A 185 -7.88 35.56 18.20
C ALA A 185 -7.83 36.10 16.76
N PRO A 186 -8.21 37.37 16.53
CA PRO A 186 -8.09 37.97 15.21
C PRO A 186 -6.59 38.14 14.90
N ALA A 187 -6.15 37.59 13.77
CA ALA A 187 -4.78 37.70 13.29
C ALA A 187 -4.34 39.18 13.31
N GLY A 188 -3.25 39.47 14.04
CA GLY A 188 -2.70 40.81 14.11
C GLY A 188 -2.14 41.29 12.76
N PRO A 189 -1.89 42.60 12.56
CA PRO A 189 -1.52 43.20 11.26
C PRO A 189 -0.14 42.83 10.71
N GLY A 190 0.48 41.75 11.19
CA GLY A 190 1.80 41.28 10.79
C GLY A 190 1.97 39.76 10.79
N GLU A 191 0.95 38.98 11.18
CA GLU A 191 1.01 37.53 11.09
C GLU A 191 0.58 37.08 9.70
N LEU A 192 1.54 36.58 8.92
CA LEU A 192 1.21 35.85 7.70
C LEU A 192 0.29 34.68 8.07
N SER A 193 -0.89 34.65 7.45
CA SER A 193 -1.82 33.51 7.53
C SER A 193 -1.06 32.19 7.45
N ALA A 194 -1.47 31.19 8.24
CA ALA A 194 -0.88 29.86 8.22
C ALA A 194 -0.80 29.26 6.80
N THR A 195 -1.80 29.55 5.96
CA THR A 195 -1.81 29.17 4.54
C THR A 195 -0.63 29.77 3.78
N LYS A 196 -0.37 31.09 3.93
CA LYS A 196 0.77 31.76 3.30
C LYS A 196 2.12 31.19 3.79
N ARG A 197 2.23 30.82 5.06
CA ARG A 197 3.45 30.18 5.59
C ARG A 197 3.69 28.81 4.95
N ALA A 198 2.63 28.02 4.79
CA ALA A 198 2.72 26.72 4.12
C ALA A 198 3.12 26.87 2.64
N THR A 199 2.58 27.86 1.93
CA THR A 199 2.97 28.12 0.53
C THR A 199 4.43 28.54 0.42
N PHE A 200 4.90 29.45 1.28
CA PHE A 200 6.33 29.85 1.29
C PHE A 200 7.25 28.67 1.62
N ARG A 201 6.85 27.78 2.52
CA ARG A 201 7.61 26.55 2.82
C ARG A 201 7.69 25.64 1.59
N LEU A 202 6.57 25.39 0.90
CA LEU A 202 6.55 24.58 -0.31
C LEU A 202 7.42 25.17 -1.42
N GLU A 203 7.37 26.50 -1.62
CA GLU A 203 8.24 27.17 -2.58
C GLU A 203 9.72 27.04 -2.21
N ALA A 204 10.07 27.14 -0.92
CA ALA A 204 11.44 26.97 -0.46
C ALA A 204 11.94 25.53 -0.69
N LEU A 205 11.15 24.51 -0.32
CA LEU A 205 11.49 23.11 -0.56
C LEU A 205 11.62 22.80 -2.06
N ALA A 206 10.71 23.35 -2.88
CA ALA A 206 10.78 23.21 -4.33
C ALA A 206 12.06 23.84 -4.88
N LYS A 207 12.43 25.04 -4.40
CA LYS A 207 13.69 25.71 -4.78
C LYS A 207 14.92 24.88 -4.39
N ASP A 208 14.93 24.29 -3.21
CA ASP A 208 16.05 23.48 -2.71
C ASP A 208 16.28 22.21 -3.54
N LEU A 209 15.24 21.68 -4.18
CA LEU A 209 15.35 20.59 -5.15
C LEU A 209 15.70 21.10 -6.56
N TYR A 210 14.98 22.11 -7.06
CA TYR A 210 15.06 22.52 -8.47
C TYR A 210 16.31 23.33 -8.80
N ALA A 211 16.77 24.20 -7.92
CA ALA A 211 17.93 25.05 -8.17
C ALA A 211 19.22 24.24 -8.43
N PRO A 212 19.64 23.28 -7.57
CA PRO A 212 20.84 22.49 -7.83
C PRO A 212 20.70 21.58 -9.05
N LEU A 213 19.50 21.09 -9.36
CA LEU A 213 19.27 20.30 -10.58
C LEU A 213 19.40 21.16 -11.84
N LEU A 214 18.88 22.38 -11.82
CA LEU A 214 19.04 23.31 -12.94
C LEU A 214 20.51 23.72 -13.11
N GLU A 215 21.22 23.99 -12.00
CA GLU A 215 22.64 24.34 -12.01
C GLU A 215 23.52 23.22 -12.56
N GLN A 216 23.14 21.96 -12.32
CA GLN A 216 23.84 20.80 -12.86
C GLN A 216 23.52 20.55 -14.34
N LEU A 217 22.24 20.67 -14.71
CA LEU A 217 21.76 20.46 -16.08
C LEU A 217 22.33 21.51 -17.04
N GLN A 218 22.29 22.80 -16.66
CA GLN A 218 22.73 23.92 -17.51
C GLN A 218 22.16 23.78 -18.94
N ASP A 219 23.05 23.75 -19.94
CA ASP A 219 22.73 23.53 -21.35
C ASP A 219 22.94 22.08 -21.80
N LYS A 220 23.30 21.17 -20.90
CA LYS A 220 23.54 19.76 -21.20
C LYS A 220 22.23 19.02 -21.49
N PRO A 221 22.28 17.93 -22.27
CA PRO A 221 21.11 17.09 -22.50
C PRO A 221 20.69 16.30 -21.26
N PHE A 222 21.62 16.00 -20.35
CA PHE A 222 21.42 15.23 -19.11
C PHE A 222 22.17 15.89 -17.95
N LEU A 223 21.79 15.59 -16.70
CA LEU A 223 22.45 16.07 -15.49
C LEU A 223 23.90 15.60 -15.44
N ILE A 224 24.10 14.31 -15.75
CA ILE A 224 25.42 13.69 -15.84
C ILE A 224 25.63 13.21 -17.28
N SER A 225 25.96 14.14 -18.18
CA SER A 225 26.27 13.80 -19.57
C SER A 225 27.56 12.96 -19.67
N SER A 226 27.45 11.77 -20.26
CA SER A 226 28.60 11.05 -20.84
C SER A 226 28.98 11.64 -22.20
N GLU A 227 30.11 11.21 -22.77
CA GLU A 227 30.55 11.63 -24.11
C GLU A 227 29.55 11.25 -25.23
N GLN A 228 28.62 10.36 -24.96
CA GLN A 228 27.69 9.77 -25.93
C GLN A 228 26.25 10.26 -25.75
N ASP A 229 26.04 11.31 -24.93
CA ASP A 229 24.72 11.86 -24.61
C ASP A 229 23.71 10.77 -24.21
N ARG A 230 24.13 9.90 -23.30
CA ARG A 230 23.25 8.90 -22.68
C ARG A 230 22.80 9.36 -21.28
N PRO A 231 21.57 9.05 -20.88
CA PRO A 231 21.09 9.33 -19.52
C PRO A 231 21.86 8.48 -18.52
N SER A 232 22.06 9.01 -17.31
CA SER A 232 22.60 8.26 -16.17
C SER A 232 21.48 7.72 -15.26
N GLU A 233 21.84 6.90 -14.28
CA GLU A 233 20.92 6.50 -13.20
C GLU A 233 20.36 7.70 -12.42
N ALA A 234 21.19 8.73 -12.20
CA ALA A 234 20.75 9.96 -11.54
C ALA A 234 19.74 10.73 -12.39
N ASP A 235 19.85 10.68 -13.73
CA ASP A 235 18.88 11.27 -14.63
C ASP A 235 17.53 10.55 -14.56
N CYS A 236 17.54 9.21 -14.50
CA CYS A 236 16.32 8.42 -14.36
C CYS A 236 15.60 8.74 -13.04
N LEU A 237 16.36 8.85 -11.95
CA LEU A 237 15.83 9.21 -10.64
C LEU A 237 15.27 10.62 -10.61
N ALA A 238 16.05 11.61 -11.08
CA ALA A 238 15.60 12.99 -11.17
C ALA A 238 14.38 13.15 -12.08
N PHE A 239 14.33 12.42 -13.20
CA PHE A 239 13.17 12.39 -14.07
C PHE A 239 11.93 11.87 -13.34
N GLY A 240 12.00 10.76 -12.61
CA GLY A 240 10.86 10.21 -11.88
C GLY A 240 10.24 11.21 -10.90
N TYR A 241 11.08 11.87 -10.10
CA TYR A 241 10.66 12.90 -9.15
C TYR A 241 10.17 14.19 -9.82
N LEU A 242 10.83 14.68 -10.86
CA LEU A 242 10.39 15.89 -11.56
C LEU A 242 9.13 15.66 -12.40
N ALA A 243 8.94 14.46 -12.96
CA ALA A 243 7.77 14.11 -13.74
C ALA A 243 6.51 14.17 -12.87
N ILE A 244 6.52 13.54 -11.69
CA ILE A 244 5.37 13.60 -10.81
C ILE A 244 5.09 15.04 -10.35
N CYS A 245 6.11 15.86 -10.05
CA CYS A 245 5.93 17.28 -9.71
C CYS A 245 5.33 18.10 -10.86
N LEU A 246 5.67 17.79 -12.11
CA LEU A 246 5.25 18.57 -13.28
C LEU A 246 3.83 18.22 -13.74
N PHE A 247 3.50 16.93 -13.68
CA PHE A 247 2.26 16.38 -14.22
C PHE A 247 1.17 16.18 -13.16
N SER A 248 1.50 16.18 -11.87
CA SER A 248 0.48 16.14 -10.81
C SER A 248 -0.45 17.33 -10.92
N ASP A 249 -1.74 17.06 -11.07
CA ASP A 249 -2.80 18.07 -11.01
C ASP A 249 -3.40 18.05 -9.61
N LEU A 250 -2.95 18.99 -8.77
CA LEU A 250 -3.33 19.11 -7.37
C LEU A 250 -4.11 20.42 -7.14
N PRO A 251 -5.05 20.47 -6.19
CA PRO A 251 -5.75 21.70 -5.83
C PRO A 251 -4.79 22.88 -5.56
N ASN A 252 -3.68 22.60 -4.87
CA ASN A 252 -2.59 23.52 -4.65
C ASN A 252 -1.38 23.11 -5.52
N ASN A 253 -1.29 23.76 -6.68
CA ASN A 253 -0.34 23.46 -7.75
C ASN A 253 0.99 24.25 -7.68
N ILE A 254 1.35 24.83 -6.54
CA ILE A 254 2.55 25.69 -6.42
C ILE A 254 3.83 24.97 -6.86
N VAL A 255 3.94 23.67 -6.59
CA VAL A 255 5.12 22.86 -6.94
C VAL A 255 5.27 22.73 -8.46
N SER A 256 4.16 22.52 -9.18
CA SER A 256 4.13 22.39 -10.64
C SER A 256 4.24 23.77 -11.32
N GLU A 257 3.57 24.79 -10.79
CA GLU A 257 3.67 26.18 -11.24
C GLU A 257 5.07 26.75 -11.11
N SER A 258 5.74 26.50 -9.98
CA SER A 258 7.14 26.90 -9.76
C SER A 258 8.05 26.28 -10.81
N LEU A 259 7.88 24.99 -11.11
CA LEU A 259 8.67 24.28 -12.13
C LEU A 259 8.43 24.85 -13.54
N ARG A 260 7.18 25.17 -13.89
CA ARG A 260 6.81 25.73 -15.20
C ARG A 260 7.27 27.18 -15.38
N ASN A 261 7.07 28.02 -14.36
CA ASN A 261 7.26 29.47 -14.45
C ASN A 261 8.70 29.90 -14.09
N LYS A 262 9.27 29.33 -13.02
CA LYS A 262 10.60 29.71 -12.52
C LYS A 262 11.72 28.85 -13.10
N TYR A 263 11.44 27.61 -13.49
CA TYR A 263 12.43 26.65 -13.98
C TYR A 263 12.06 26.00 -15.33
N PRO A 264 11.72 26.79 -16.37
CA PRO A 264 11.17 26.28 -17.63
C PRO A 264 12.10 25.29 -18.35
N ARG A 265 13.43 25.42 -18.16
CA ARG A 265 14.42 24.50 -18.73
C ARG A 265 14.30 23.08 -18.19
N LEU A 266 14.00 22.92 -16.89
CA LEU A 266 13.74 21.62 -16.27
C LEU A 266 12.41 21.04 -16.75
N ALA A 267 11.37 21.86 -16.82
CA ALA A 267 10.08 21.42 -17.36
C ALA A 267 10.21 20.92 -18.81
N ALA A 268 10.92 21.66 -19.67
CA ALA A 268 11.20 21.27 -21.04
C ALA A 268 12.02 19.97 -21.13
N TRP A 269 12.98 19.78 -20.22
CA TRP A 269 13.76 18.55 -20.13
C TRP A 269 12.89 17.32 -19.81
N VAL A 270 12.00 17.43 -18.81
CA VAL A 270 11.05 16.37 -18.46
C VAL A 270 10.11 16.06 -19.64
N HIS A 271 9.56 17.08 -20.30
CA HIS A 271 8.71 16.89 -21.48
C HIS A 271 9.44 16.18 -22.63
N LYS A 272 10.71 16.50 -22.85
CA LYS A 272 11.54 15.85 -23.87
C LYS A 272 11.80 14.38 -23.55
N LEU A 273 12.08 14.04 -22.29
CA LEU A 273 12.43 12.68 -21.89
C LEU A 273 11.21 11.76 -21.74
N ARG A 274 10.03 12.30 -21.40
CA ARG A 274 8.83 11.49 -21.13
C ARG A 274 8.50 10.47 -22.22
N PRO A 275 8.41 10.82 -23.52
CA PRO A 275 8.06 9.85 -24.56
C PRO A 275 9.11 8.74 -24.70
N ALA A 276 10.39 9.11 -24.57
CA ALA A 276 11.50 8.17 -24.65
C ALA A 276 11.53 7.20 -23.45
N LEU A 277 11.08 7.66 -22.28
CA LEU A 277 11.17 6.90 -21.02
C LEU A 277 9.93 6.06 -20.70
N LEU A 278 8.76 6.69 -20.84
CA LEU A 278 7.48 6.13 -20.39
C LEU A 278 6.59 5.71 -21.56
N GLY A 279 6.96 6.07 -22.80
CA GLY A 279 6.14 5.84 -23.98
C GLY A 279 5.04 6.90 -24.15
N PRO A 280 4.00 6.63 -24.97
CA PRO A 280 2.92 7.57 -25.21
C PRO A 280 2.14 7.89 -23.92
N LEU A 281 1.35 8.98 -23.94
CA LEU A 281 0.44 9.29 -22.85
C LEU A 281 -0.52 8.12 -22.63
N LEU A 282 -0.59 7.66 -21.38
CA LEU A 282 -1.44 6.57 -20.97
C LEU A 282 -2.70 7.15 -20.34
N GLU A 283 -3.86 6.81 -20.89
CA GLU A 283 -5.13 7.11 -20.22
C GLU A 283 -5.30 6.14 -19.04
N PRO A 284 -5.50 6.61 -17.80
CA PRO A 284 -5.62 5.75 -16.62
C PRO A 284 -6.66 4.64 -16.80
N ASP A 285 -7.75 4.94 -17.52
CA ASP A 285 -8.83 4.01 -17.82
C ASP A 285 -8.37 2.79 -18.62
N GLN A 286 -7.40 2.93 -19.52
CA GLN A 286 -6.90 1.82 -20.35
C GLN A 286 -6.14 0.80 -19.52
N ILE A 287 -5.41 1.29 -18.51
CA ILE A 287 -4.60 0.46 -17.62
C ILE A 287 -5.45 -0.12 -16.48
N ALA A 288 -6.40 0.67 -15.96
CA ALA A 288 -7.31 0.22 -14.92
C ALA A 288 -8.21 -0.94 -15.40
N LYS A 289 -8.52 -0.98 -16.70
CA LYS A 289 -9.30 -2.04 -17.37
C LYS A 289 -8.47 -3.28 -17.76
N LEU A 290 -7.17 -3.31 -17.45
CA LEU A 290 -6.41 -4.55 -17.64
C LEU A 290 -6.94 -5.60 -16.66
N GLU A 291 -7.59 -6.61 -17.22
CA GLU A 291 -8.07 -7.79 -16.51
C GLU A 291 -7.19 -8.97 -16.91
N GLY A 292 -6.45 -9.51 -15.93
CA GLY A 292 -5.63 -10.71 -16.11
C GLY A 292 -4.11 -10.47 -16.09
N PRO A 293 -3.34 -11.55 -15.92
CA PRO A 293 -1.88 -11.49 -15.78
C PRO A 293 -1.14 -11.35 -17.12
N GLU A 294 -1.86 -11.36 -18.24
CA GLU A 294 -1.25 -11.31 -19.57
C GLU A 294 -0.67 -9.91 -19.84
N PRO A 295 0.63 -9.82 -20.21
CA PRO A 295 1.26 -8.55 -20.51
C PRO A 295 0.61 -7.93 -21.75
N THR A 296 0.03 -6.76 -21.58
CA THR A 296 -0.62 -5.99 -22.64
C THR A 296 0.25 -4.81 -23.03
N ARG A 297 0.46 -4.66 -24.34
CA ARG A 297 1.20 -3.54 -24.93
C ARG A 297 0.21 -2.61 -25.64
N PHE A 298 0.15 -1.35 -25.19
CA PHE A 298 -0.77 -0.35 -25.75
C PHE A 298 -0.25 0.37 -27.01
N SER A 299 1.02 0.18 -27.35
CA SER A 299 1.68 0.79 -28.53
C SER A 299 2.86 -0.07 -28.94
N GLU A 300 3.19 -0.16 -30.23
CA GLU A 300 4.31 -1.00 -30.73
C GLU A 300 5.63 -0.76 -29.98
N ASN A 301 5.91 0.49 -29.63
CA ASN A 301 7.08 0.87 -28.85
C ASN A 301 6.77 1.10 -27.36
N GLY A 302 5.58 0.78 -26.88
CA GLY A 302 5.11 1.05 -25.51
C GLY A 302 5.60 0.04 -24.47
N LEU A 303 5.50 0.43 -23.21
CA LEU A 303 5.72 -0.47 -22.07
C LEU A 303 4.66 -1.59 -22.07
N GLN A 304 5.06 -2.76 -21.57
CA GLN A 304 4.14 -3.86 -21.30
C GLN A 304 3.56 -3.69 -19.89
N PHE A 305 2.25 -3.76 -19.78
CA PHE A 305 1.54 -3.66 -18.51
C PHE A 305 0.78 -4.95 -18.24
N ALA A 306 0.82 -5.42 -17.00
CA ALA A 306 -0.01 -6.53 -16.54
C ALA A 306 -0.79 -6.12 -15.29
N ALA A 307 -1.98 -6.69 -15.12
CA ALA A 307 -2.67 -6.60 -13.85
C ALA A 307 -1.97 -7.50 -12.83
N SER A 308 -2.05 -7.14 -11.56
CA SER A 308 -1.55 -8.03 -10.51
C SER A 308 -2.32 -9.35 -10.49
N ARG A 309 -1.56 -10.45 -10.44
CA ARG A 309 -2.03 -11.84 -10.45
C ARG A 309 -2.60 -12.17 -9.07
N GLY A 310 -3.89 -11.93 -8.84
CA GLY A 310 -4.62 -12.41 -7.66
C GLY A 310 -4.36 -11.68 -6.33
N GLU A 311 -3.56 -10.61 -6.30
CA GLU A 311 -3.28 -9.88 -5.04
C GLU A 311 -4.41 -8.90 -4.65
N ARG A 312 -5.35 -8.63 -5.57
CA ARG A 312 -6.63 -7.94 -5.30
C ARG A 312 -7.60 -8.90 -4.59
N GLY A 313 -7.22 -9.37 -3.41
CA GLY A 313 -7.96 -10.39 -2.65
C GLY A 313 -7.09 -11.23 -1.72
N ASP A 314 -5.79 -10.98 -1.64
CA ASP A 314 -4.90 -11.71 -0.75
C ASP A 314 -5.29 -11.45 0.72
N LEU A 315 -5.97 -12.43 1.32
CA LEU A 315 -6.40 -12.42 2.72
C LEU A 315 -5.20 -12.27 3.67
N VAL A 316 -4.00 -12.70 3.25
CA VAL A 316 -2.77 -12.52 4.02
C VAL A 316 -2.36 -11.04 4.05
N TRP A 317 -2.45 -10.36 2.90
CA TRP A 317 -2.23 -8.92 2.81
C TRP A 317 -3.23 -8.13 3.66
N LEU A 318 -4.53 -8.45 3.52
CA LEU A 318 -5.60 -7.84 4.33
C LEU A 318 -5.37 -8.08 5.83
N GLY A 319 -5.11 -9.33 6.22
CA GLY A 319 -4.89 -9.71 7.61
C GLY A 319 -3.68 -9.00 8.21
N ARG A 320 -2.57 -8.91 7.48
CA ARG A 320 -1.34 -8.24 7.96
C ARG A 320 -1.51 -6.74 8.09
N LEU A 321 -2.22 -6.08 7.17
CA LEU A 321 -2.48 -4.64 7.26
C LEU A 321 -3.45 -4.28 8.38
N VAL A 322 -4.52 -5.08 8.54
CA VAL A 322 -5.45 -4.91 9.66
C VAL A 322 -4.71 -5.11 10.97
N LEU A 323 -3.90 -6.18 11.08
CA LEU A 323 -3.10 -6.44 12.28
C LEU A 323 -2.08 -5.33 12.56
N SER A 324 -1.45 -4.75 11.52
CA SER A 324 -0.49 -3.64 11.67
C SER A 324 -1.14 -2.31 12.06
N SER A 325 -2.41 -2.11 11.70
CA SER A 325 -3.18 -0.91 12.06
C SER A 325 -3.70 -0.91 13.51
N LEU A 326 -3.71 -2.06 14.17
CA LEU A 326 -4.16 -2.16 15.56
C LEU A 326 -3.12 -1.53 16.50
N PRO A 327 -3.54 -0.81 17.57
CA PRO A 327 -2.63 -0.17 18.54
C PRO A 327 -1.71 -1.15 19.30
N PHE A 328 -1.91 -2.46 19.10
CA PHE A 328 -1.10 -3.53 19.68
C PHE A 328 -0.18 -4.21 18.65
N ALA A 329 -0.13 -3.78 17.39
CA ALA A 329 0.74 -4.32 16.35
C ALA A 329 2.23 -4.38 16.75
N GLY A 330 2.67 -3.40 17.55
CA GLY A 330 4.03 -3.35 18.11
C GLY A 330 4.38 -4.54 19.01
N TYR A 331 3.39 -5.32 19.47
CA TYR A 331 3.61 -6.57 20.22
C TYR A 331 3.95 -7.76 19.32
N PHE A 332 3.54 -7.75 18.05
CA PHE A 332 3.76 -8.84 17.10
C PHE A 332 4.87 -8.55 16.08
N SER A 333 5.14 -7.28 15.77
CA SER A 333 6.10 -6.87 14.72
C SER A 333 7.57 -6.79 15.20
N LYS A 334 7.84 -6.85 16.51
CA LYS A 334 9.22 -6.84 17.04
C LYS A 334 9.73 -8.26 17.31
N ASN A 335 9.98 -9.01 16.24
CA ASN A 335 10.92 -10.14 16.26
C ASN A 335 12.11 -9.84 15.32
N GLN A 336 12.62 -8.61 15.37
CA GLN A 336 13.99 -8.34 14.96
C GLN A 336 14.84 -8.56 16.21
N LYS A 337 15.69 -9.59 16.19
CA LYS A 337 16.70 -9.89 17.21
C LYS A 337 17.48 -8.62 17.54
N VAL A 338 17.07 -7.91 18.60
CA VAL A 338 17.99 -7.12 19.40
C VAL A 338 18.66 -8.14 20.31
N VAL A 339 19.91 -8.46 20.01
CA VAL A 339 20.79 -9.10 20.98
C VAL A 339 20.95 -8.09 22.11
N GLU A 340 20.15 -8.23 23.18
CA GLU A 340 20.39 -7.59 24.46
C GLU A 340 21.65 -8.23 25.04
N GLU A 341 22.81 -7.68 24.68
CA GLU A 341 24.04 -7.88 25.43
C GLU A 341 24.13 -6.70 26.43
N GLU A 342 23.37 -6.79 27.51
CA GLU A 342 23.46 -5.85 28.62
C GLU A 342 24.27 -6.49 29.76
N LYS A 343 25.34 -5.78 30.11
CA LYS A 343 26.45 -6.20 30.97
C LYS A 343 25.99 -6.65 32.36
N ASP A 344 26.61 -7.74 32.82
CA ASP A 344 26.61 -8.16 34.22
C ASP A 344 27.24 -7.07 35.11
N ALA A 345 26.39 -6.21 35.69
CA ALA A 345 26.71 -5.48 36.91
C ALA A 345 26.01 -6.20 38.08
N ALA A 346 26.68 -6.33 39.21
CA ALA A 346 26.20 -7.07 40.38
C ALA A 346 24.89 -6.47 40.93
N GLU A 347 23.75 -7.02 40.48
CA GLU A 347 22.40 -6.65 40.94
C GLU A 347 22.09 -7.29 42.30
N THR A 348 21.36 -6.55 43.15
CA THR A 348 20.89 -7.05 44.44
C THR A 348 19.74 -8.07 44.28
N PRO A 349 19.54 -9.01 45.21
CA PRO A 349 18.52 -10.07 45.08
C PRO A 349 17.09 -9.55 44.85
N GLU A 350 16.75 -8.39 45.43
CA GLU A 350 15.42 -7.79 45.33
C GLU A 350 15.14 -7.19 43.94
N GLU A 351 16.14 -6.66 43.25
CA GLU A 351 15.99 -6.13 41.88
C GLU A 351 15.78 -7.26 40.87
N LYS A 352 16.42 -8.41 41.09
CA LYS A 352 16.24 -9.62 40.29
C LYS A 352 14.82 -10.17 40.40
N GLU A 353 14.26 -10.21 41.61
CA GLU A 353 12.87 -10.64 41.83
C GLU A 353 11.87 -9.69 41.17
N ARG A 354 12.10 -8.38 41.22
CA ARG A 354 11.26 -7.38 40.53
C ARG A 354 11.32 -7.52 39.01
N ARG A 355 12.51 -7.77 38.42
CA ARG A 355 12.64 -8.08 36.99
C ARG A 355 11.90 -9.34 36.60
N ILE A 356 12.00 -10.41 37.39
CA ILE A 356 11.30 -11.68 37.13
C ILE A 356 9.78 -11.49 37.22
N ALA A 357 9.30 -10.77 38.23
CA ALA A 357 7.88 -10.44 38.39
C ALA A 357 7.36 -9.59 37.23
N MET A 358 8.12 -8.58 36.80
CA MET A 358 7.77 -7.71 35.68
C MET A 358 7.73 -8.47 34.35
N LYS A 359 8.72 -9.35 34.09
CA LYS A 359 8.74 -10.25 32.92
C LYS A 359 7.56 -11.23 32.94
N LYS A 360 7.19 -11.77 34.10
CA LYS A 360 6.03 -12.68 34.24
C LYS A 360 4.69 -11.95 34.06
N ALA A 361 4.58 -10.71 34.53
CA ALA A 361 3.41 -9.87 34.31
C ALA A 361 3.26 -9.46 32.84
N GLN A 362 4.36 -9.13 32.16
CA GLN A 362 4.37 -8.89 30.71
C GLN A 362 4.00 -10.14 29.92
N ALA A 363 4.52 -11.32 30.28
CA ALA A 363 4.17 -12.58 29.62
C ALA A 363 2.69 -12.93 29.78
N ARG A 364 2.10 -12.71 30.97
CA ARG A 364 0.67 -12.89 31.22
C ARG A 364 -0.20 -11.93 30.39
N ARG A 365 0.20 -10.66 30.29
CA ARG A 365 -0.50 -9.68 29.44
C ARG A 365 -0.44 -10.06 27.95
N LYS A 366 0.71 -10.55 27.47
CA LYS A 366 0.85 -11.05 26.08
C LYS A 366 -0.09 -12.24 25.81
N TRP A 367 -0.19 -13.17 26.76
CA TRP A 367 -1.08 -14.34 26.63
C TRP A 367 -2.56 -13.97 26.63
N VAL A 368 -2.99 -13.11 27.55
CA VAL A 368 -4.39 -12.65 27.62
C VAL A 368 -4.79 -11.89 26.35
N ASN A 369 -3.92 -11.01 25.86
CA ASN A 369 -4.18 -10.28 24.61
C ASN A 369 -4.23 -11.22 23.39
N GLY A 370 -3.35 -12.24 23.35
CA GLY A 370 -3.39 -13.26 22.31
C GLY A 370 -4.71 -14.05 22.29
N LEU A 371 -5.26 -14.37 23.47
CA LEU A 371 -6.51 -15.10 23.61
C LEU A 371 -7.72 -14.27 23.15
N VAL A 372 -7.74 -12.98 23.46
CA VAL A 372 -8.78 -12.04 22.99
C VAL A 372 -8.74 -11.87 21.46
N LEU A 373 -7.53 -11.81 20.87
CA LEU A 373 -7.37 -11.71 19.42
C LEU A 373 -7.81 -13.00 18.71
N ALA A 374 -7.49 -14.17 19.27
CA ALA A 374 -7.97 -15.44 18.73
C ALA A 374 -9.50 -15.53 18.77
N ALA A 375 -10.12 -15.11 19.86
CA ALA A 375 -11.58 -15.06 19.98
C ALA A 375 -12.21 -14.06 18.97
N GLY A 376 -11.59 -12.89 18.78
CA GLY A 376 -12.03 -11.89 17.79
C GLY A 376 -11.89 -12.39 16.35
N LEU A 377 -10.80 -13.10 16.03
CA LEU A 377 -10.58 -13.70 14.70
C LEU A 377 -11.59 -14.81 14.41
N VAL A 378 -11.87 -15.67 15.40
CA VAL A 378 -12.90 -16.73 15.28
C VAL A 378 -14.29 -16.12 15.11
N GLY A 379 -14.62 -15.07 15.87
CA GLY A 379 -15.89 -14.35 15.70
C GLY A 379 -16.03 -13.68 14.34
N TRP A 380 -14.95 -13.10 13.81
CA TRP A 380 -14.94 -12.50 12.48
C TRP A 380 -15.06 -13.53 11.36
N ILE A 381 -14.31 -14.64 11.44
CA ILE A 381 -14.41 -15.75 10.48
C ILE A 381 -15.82 -16.34 10.50
N GLY A 382 -16.40 -16.55 11.69
CA GLY A 382 -17.79 -17.00 11.83
C GLY A 382 -18.79 -16.03 11.20
N TYR A 383 -18.59 -14.72 11.37
CA TYR A 383 -19.44 -13.69 10.74
C TYR A 383 -19.31 -13.66 9.22
N VAL A 384 -18.09 -13.84 8.67
CA VAL A 384 -17.87 -13.89 7.23
C VAL A 384 -18.49 -15.14 6.61
N ILE A 385 -18.34 -16.30 7.25
CA ILE A 385 -18.96 -17.56 6.80
C ILE A 385 -20.49 -17.50 6.92
N TYR A 386 -21.02 -16.86 7.96
CA TYR A 386 -22.47 -16.69 8.12
C TYR A 386 -23.07 -15.65 7.14
N GLY A 387 -22.29 -14.63 6.77
CA GLY A 387 -22.74 -13.53 5.91
C GLY A 387 -22.52 -13.75 4.41
N THR A 388 -21.83 -14.82 4.00
CA THR A 388 -21.58 -15.15 2.59
C THR A 388 -21.80 -16.63 2.33
N ASP A 389 -22.55 -17.00 1.30
CA ASP A 389 -22.75 -18.39 0.84
C ASP A 389 -21.44 -18.97 0.28
N VAL A 390 -20.50 -19.32 1.15
CA VAL A 390 -19.23 -19.97 0.79
C VAL A 390 -19.40 -21.48 0.96
N GLN A 391 -19.50 -22.20 -0.16
CA GLN A 391 -19.36 -23.66 -0.16
C GLN A 391 -17.90 -24.05 0.09
N VAL A 392 -17.61 -24.54 1.29
CA VAL A 392 -16.32 -25.15 1.63
C VAL A 392 -16.38 -26.61 1.21
N VAL A 393 -15.71 -26.96 0.11
CA VAL A 393 -15.47 -28.36 -0.27
C VAL A 393 -14.25 -28.85 0.50
N PHE A 394 -14.46 -29.76 1.44
CA PHE A 394 -13.38 -30.46 2.13
C PHE A 394 -12.93 -31.62 1.24
N VAL A 395 -11.67 -31.59 0.82
CA VAL A 395 -10.98 -32.75 0.25
C VAL A 395 -10.37 -33.50 1.43
N ASP A 396 -10.94 -34.66 1.77
CA ASP A 396 -10.34 -35.57 2.74
C ASP A 396 -9.00 -36.08 2.17
N GLY A 397 -7.93 -35.81 2.92
CA GLY A 397 -6.62 -36.37 2.65
C GLY A 397 -6.46 -37.65 3.46
N ASP A 398 -6.54 -38.79 2.77
CA ASP A 398 -6.28 -40.09 3.38
C ASP A 398 -4.82 -40.18 3.85
N GLU A 399 -4.65 -40.53 5.12
CA GLU A 399 -3.42 -41.05 5.70
C GLU A 399 -3.24 -42.49 5.19
N GLU A 400 -2.15 -42.80 4.49
CA GLU A 400 -1.70 -44.19 4.36
C GLU A 400 -0.18 -44.33 4.53
N ASP A 401 0.13 -45.32 5.36
CA ASP A 401 1.43 -45.73 5.88
C ASP A 401 2.35 -46.39 4.84
N ASP A 402 3.65 -46.20 5.03
CA ASP A 402 4.74 -46.93 4.37
C ASP A 402 4.80 -48.40 4.85
N GLU A 403 4.44 -49.40 4.01
CA GLU A 403 5.06 -50.74 4.06
C GLU A 403 5.17 -51.42 2.67
N ASN A 404 6.36 -51.27 2.07
CA ASN A 404 7.22 -52.26 1.40
C ASN A 404 6.69 -53.58 0.76
N VAL A 405 6.90 -53.66 -0.57
CA VAL A 405 7.39 -54.78 -1.44
C VAL A 405 6.59 -56.10 -1.58
N ARG A 406 6.09 -56.39 -2.81
CA ARG A 406 6.60 -57.44 -3.77
C ARG A 406 5.61 -57.79 -4.91
N HIS A 407 6.03 -57.43 -6.13
CA HIS A 407 6.10 -58.18 -7.39
C HIS A 407 4.98 -59.13 -7.91
N SER A 408 4.70 -58.94 -9.22
CA SER A 408 4.06 -59.82 -10.24
C SER A 408 2.54 -60.00 -10.13
N GLY A 409 1.73 -59.98 -11.19
CA GLY A 409 1.95 -59.83 -12.62
C GLY A 409 0.64 -60.14 -13.38
N HIS A 410 0.52 -59.58 -14.60
CA HIS A 410 -0.16 -60.12 -15.78
C HIS A 410 -1.70 -60.34 -15.83
N ARG A 411 -2.31 -59.69 -16.85
CA ARG A 411 -3.47 -60.10 -17.71
C ARG A 411 -4.84 -60.23 -17.07
N ASP A 412 -5.96 -60.15 -17.78
CA ASP A 412 -6.51 -59.61 -19.05
C ASP A 412 -8.03 -59.96 -18.91
N ASP A 413 -8.88 -59.42 -19.79
CA ASP A 413 -10.26 -59.86 -20.10
C ASP A 413 -11.36 -59.46 -19.08
N ASP A 414 -12.63 -59.21 -19.41
CA ASP A 414 -13.44 -58.75 -20.55
C ASP A 414 -14.91 -58.91 -20.04
N GLU A 415 -15.90 -58.52 -20.86
CA GLU A 415 -17.36 -58.85 -20.76
C GLU A 415 -18.19 -57.83 -19.93
N GLU A 416 -19.04 -56.95 -20.51
CA GLU A 416 -20.21 -57.07 -21.42
C GLU A 416 -21.52 -57.57 -20.77
N GLU A 417 -22.64 -57.15 -21.39
CA GLU A 417 -24.09 -57.43 -21.16
C GLU A 417 -24.81 -56.36 -20.30
N GLU A 418 -25.63 -55.44 -20.88
CA GLU A 418 -26.97 -55.58 -21.55
C GLU A 418 -28.02 -56.16 -20.58
N GLU A 419 -29.27 -55.69 -20.41
CA GLU A 419 -30.40 -55.40 -21.32
C GLU A 419 -31.49 -54.63 -20.49
N GLU A 420 -32.17 -53.60 -21.04
CA GLU A 420 -33.56 -53.57 -21.56
C GLU A 420 -34.66 -53.20 -20.53
N GLU A 421 -35.38 -52.08 -20.74
CA GLU A 421 -36.77 -51.98 -21.28
C GLU A 421 -37.76 -51.70 -20.11
N ASP A 422 -38.80 -50.85 -20.13
CA ASP A 422 -39.62 -50.26 -21.20
C ASP A 422 -40.48 -49.08 -20.68
N GLU A 423 -40.73 -48.16 -21.61
CA GLU A 423 -41.99 -47.48 -22.01
C GLU A 423 -42.91 -46.74 -20.98
N GLU A 424 -43.10 -45.42 -21.16
CA GLU A 424 -44.25 -44.71 -21.81
C GLU A 424 -45.49 -44.61 -20.87
N ASP A 425 -46.31 -43.56 -20.81
CA ASP A 425 -46.64 -42.50 -21.76
C ASP A 425 -47.30 -41.31 -21.01
N GLU A 426 -47.41 -40.22 -21.76
CA GLU A 426 -47.83 -38.85 -21.53
C GLU A 426 -49.27 -38.61 -21.02
N GLY A 427 -49.57 -37.36 -20.64
CA GLY A 427 -50.94 -36.93 -20.38
C GLY A 427 -51.12 -35.53 -19.83
N GLU A 428 -50.94 -34.55 -20.70
CA GLU A 428 -50.96 -33.09 -20.57
C GLU A 428 -52.30 -32.41 -20.12
N TYR A 429 -52.21 -31.10 -19.84
CA TYR A 429 -53.23 -30.02 -19.92
C TYR A 429 -53.88 -29.37 -18.65
N HIS A 430 -53.54 -28.08 -18.49
CA HIS A 430 -54.10 -26.93 -17.73
C HIS A 430 -55.47 -26.44 -18.30
N PRO A 431 -56.14 -25.33 -17.87
CA PRO A 431 -56.11 -24.48 -16.65
C PRO A 431 -57.52 -23.99 -16.12
N ASP A 432 -57.48 -23.19 -15.03
CA ASP A 432 -58.25 -21.93 -14.76
C ASP A 432 -59.62 -21.88 -14.03
N LEU A 433 -59.77 -20.76 -13.27
CA LEU A 433 -60.96 -20.15 -12.60
C LEU A 433 -61.36 -20.71 -11.22
N SER A 434 -61.83 -19.97 -10.20
CA SER A 434 -61.98 -18.54 -9.87
C SER A 434 -62.67 -18.46 -8.49
N ASP A 435 -62.34 -17.43 -7.70
CA ASP A 435 -63.21 -16.63 -6.82
C ASP A 435 -63.91 -17.17 -5.54
N GLU A 436 -63.91 -16.24 -4.57
CA GLU A 436 -64.92 -15.91 -3.53
C GLU A 436 -64.90 -16.57 -2.14
N ASP A 437 -64.43 -15.76 -1.17
CA ASP A 437 -65.14 -15.28 0.02
C ASP A 437 -65.91 -16.27 0.92
N ASN A 438 -65.54 -16.33 2.22
CA ASN A 438 -66.51 -16.01 3.27
C ASN A 438 -65.86 -15.68 4.62
N GLU A 439 -66.48 -14.71 5.29
CA GLU A 439 -66.17 -14.08 6.56
C GLU A 439 -66.38 -15.00 7.78
N GLY A 440 -65.81 -14.58 8.91
CA GLY A 440 -65.76 -15.30 10.17
C GLY A 440 -67.01 -15.29 11.03
N ILE A 441 -66.91 -15.94 12.19
CA ILE A 441 -67.79 -15.76 13.35
C ILE A 441 -66.94 -15.86 14.63
N GLU A 442 -67.24 -14.94 15.55
CA GLU A 442 -66.65 -14.69 16.85
C GLU A 442 -67.02 -15.70 17.96
N ASP A 443 -66.19 -15.64 19.00
CA ASP A 443 -66.50 -15.55 20.43
C ASP A 443 -66.94 -16.74 21.33
N GLN A 444 -66.07 -16.92 22.34
CA GLN A 444 -66.27 -17.05 23.79
C GLN A 444 -67.05 -18.25 24.36
N LEU A 445 -66.43 -18.92 25.35
CA LEU A 445 -66.85 -18.92 26.77
C LEU A 445 -65.97 -19.86 27.63
N VAL A 446 -65.48 -19.32 28.75
CA VAL A 446 -65.38 -19.90 30.12
C VAL A 446 -64.46 -21.13 30.30
N GLY A 447 -63.44 -21.16 31.16
CA GLY A 447 -63.23 -20.53 32.46
C GLY A 447 -63.40 -21.57 33.58
N VAL A 448 -62.31 -22.08 34.18
CA VAL A 448 -62.29 -22.62 35.56
C VAL A 448 -60.88 -22.45 36.14
N GLN A 449 -60.85 -21.81 37.31
CA GLN A 449 -59.73 -21.65 38.23
C GLN A 449 -60.09 -22.43 39.51
N TYR A 450 -59.10 -23.05 40.14
CA TYR A 450 -59.05 -23.50 41.54
C TYR A 450 -57.61 -23.14 41.98
N ASP A 451 -57.38 -22.17 42.88
CA ASP A 451 -57.47 -22.25 44.36
C ASP A 451 -56.73 -23.48 44.91
N GLY A 452 -55.79 -23.41 45.84
CA GLY A 452 -55.23 -22.34 46.70
C GLY A 452 -53.95 -22.94 47.34
N ASP A 453 -53.04 -22.10 47.83
CA ASP A 453 -52.91 -21.79 49.27
C ASP A 453 -52.09 -22.90 49.98
N ASP A 454 -51.03 -22.67 50.75
CA ASP A 454 -50.68 -21.53 51.58
C ASP A 454 -49.24 -21.75 52.12
N ASP A 455 -48.56 -20.63 52.40
CA ASP A 455 -47.76 -20.34 53.60
C ASP A 455 -46.47 -21.15 53.91
N ASP A 456 -45.39 -20.58 54.47
CA ASP A 456 -44.95 -19.22 54.76
C ASP A 456 -43.52 -19.32 55.33
N ASP A 457 -42.87 -18.16 55.41
CA ASP A 457 -41.88 -17.74 56.42
C ASP A 457 -40.41 -18.22 56.36
N ASP A 458 -39.58 -17.26 55.95
CA ASP A 458 -38.53 -16.61 56.76
C ASP A 458 -37.65 -17.47 57.68
N PHE A 459 -36.34 -17.49 57.37
CA PHE A 459 -35.27 -17.02 58.28
C PHE A 459 -33.95 -16.76 57.54
#